data_AF-A0A086P817-F1
#
_entry.id   AF-A0A086P817-F1
#
_cell.length_a   1.000
_cell.length_b   1.000
_cell.length_c   1.000
_cell.angle_alpha   90.00
_cell.angle_beta   90.00
_cell.angle_gamma   90.00
#
_symmetry.space_group_name_H-M   'P 1'
#
loop_
_entity.id
_entity.type
_entity.pdbx_description
1 polymer ?
#
loop_
_entity_poly.entity_id
_entity_poly.type
_entity_poly.pdbx_seq_one_letter_code
_entity_poly.pdbx_strand_id
1 'polypeptide(L)'
;MPIALLLAAAAAGPVTVDGAVPPDIVVTAALVPVASADVPASSSMPRRSSHWASPSRSTLSASRSRHRARRARSPRYAFAERRRTTRWSLWTGSTSTIPQPGIDPEDAAMIQGFLINKFRGDPALFEDRYRDIERLSGWPGFGVVPWLAECARLPSEDAVVLERRQALASGRLLIACLVTPRISNFDDLDPLKLEPGIELAMISPGQPIPVEAALIVLPGSKATIADLAAIRREGWDIDILAHHRHGGAVLGLCGGYQMLGKRIADPDGIEGAQADVAGLGLLDVETVLAGEKTLRRVAGEALGARCEGYEMHIGATFGPDTERPLVRLDSGRNDGAVSADGLVSGTYLHGLLADARQRAAWIARLGGNGAGVDYHASVDAALDGLAAELERHIDVDTILALSSKASRD
;
A
#
# COMPACT_ATOMS: atom_id res chain seq x y z
N MET A 1 -8.78 7.92 17.95
CA MET A 1 -8.53 6.47 17.90
C MET A 1 -9.72 5.62 17.45
N PRO A 2 -10.98 5.93 17.77
CA PRO A 2 -12.09 5.06 17.36
C PRO A 2 -12.52 5.19 15.89
N ILE A 3 -12.46 6.42 15.33
CA ILE A 3 -12.81 6.70 13.92
C ILE A 3 -11.85 5.98 12.94
N ALA A 4 -10.57 5.89 13.28
CA ALA A 4 -9.56 5.18 12.49
C ALA A 4 -9.90 3.69 12.28
N LEU A 5 -10.61 3.08 13.23
CA LEU A 5 -11.02 1.68 13.20
C LEU A 5 -12.15 1.43 12.18
N LEU A 6 -13.08 2.38 12.07
CA LEU A 6 -14.16 2.37 11.07
C LEU A 6 -13.64 2.71 9.67
N LEU A 7 -12.68 3.64 9.56
CA LEU A 7 -12.05 4.01 8.29
C LEU A 7 -11.29 2.84 7.66
N ALA A 8 -10.58 2.02 8.45
CA ALA A 8 -9.89 0.82 7.96
C ALA A 8 -10.85 -0.24 7.37
N ALA A 9 -12.06 -0.37 7.93
CA ALA A 9 -13.09 -1.25 7.38
C ALA A 9 -13.65 -0.74 6.04
N ALA A 10 -13.74 0.59 5.86
CA ALA A 10 -14.15 1.23 4.61
C ALA A 10 -13.12 1.06 3.48
N ALA A 11 -11.82 1.04 3.81
CA ALA A 11 -10.70 1.01 2.86
C ALA A 11 -10.44 -0.36 2.20
N ALA A 12 -10.86 -1.49 2.78
CA ALA A 12 -10.50 -2.83 2.29
C ALA A 12 -11.01 -3.15 0.86
N GLY A 13 -10.11 -3.50 -0.08
CA GLY A 13 -10.40 -3.69 -1.53
C GLY A 13 -11.35 -4.86 -1.90
N PRO A 14 -11.87 -4.90 -3.14
CA PRO A 14 -12.80 -5.93 -3.61
C PRO A 14 -12.11 -7.27 -3.89
N VAL A 15 -12.80 -8.38 -3.61
CA VAL A 15 -12.42 -9.72 -4.06
C VAL A 15 -13.57 -10.29 -4.90
N THR A 16 -13.30 -10.56 -6.18
CA THR A 16 -14.24 -11.18 -7.11
C THR A 16 -14.30 -12.70 -6.90
N VAL A 17 -15.50 -13.27 -6.90
CA VAL A 17 -15.73 -14.73 -6.94
C VAL A 17 -16.74 -15.04 -8.04
N ASP A 18 -16.39 -15.97 -8.93
CA ASP A 18 -17.25 -16.46 -10.01
C ASP A 18 -18.51 -17.16 -9.44
N GLY A 19 -19.70 -16.68 -9.83
CA GLY A 19 -20.95 -17.41 -9.68
C GLY A 19 -22.18 -16.57 -9.29
N ALA A 20 -23.04 -16.32 -10.29
CA ALA A 20 -24.51 -16.13 -10.24
C ALA A 20 -25.19 -15.41 -9.03
N VAL A 21 -24.54 -14.42 -8.43
CA VAL A 21 -25.12 -13.46 -7.48
C VAL A 21 -24.65 -12.06 -7.93
N PRO A 22 -25.45 -10.98 -7.79
CA PRO A 22 -24.93 -9.64 -8.09
C PRO A 22 -23.59 -9.42 -7.38
N PRO A 23 -22.52 -9.02 -8.10
CA PRO A 23 -21.12 -9.21 -7.69
C PRO A 23 -20.62 -8.30 -6.55
N ASP A 24 -21.51 -7.63 -5.80
CA ASP A 24 -21.17 -6.37 -5.14
C ASP A 24 -21.48 -6.28 -3.64
N ILE A 25 -21.80 -7.38 -2.94
CA ILE A 25 -22.05 -7.33 -1.49
C ILE A 25 -20.81 -7.83 -0.74
N VAL A 26 -20.14 -6.93 -0.01
CA VAL A 26 -19.05 -7.25 0.90
C VAL A 26 -19.59 -7.23 2.34
N VAL A 27 -19.72 -8.41 2.95
CA VAL A 27 -20.11 -8.54 4.37
C VAL A 27 -18.86 -8.42 5.23
N THR A 28 -18.68 -7.31 5.94
CA THR A 28 -17.53 -7.12 6.83
C THR A 28 -17.93 -7.45 8.28
N ALA A 29 -17.42 -8.57 8.82
CA ALA A 29 -17.60 -8.89 10.24
C ALA A 29 -16.62 -8.08 11.10
N ALA A 30 -17.10 -7.49 12.20
CA ALA A 30 -16.26 -6.75 13.14
C ALA A 30 -15.78 -7.69 14.26
N LEU A 31 -14.47 -7.97 14.28
CA LEU A 31 -13.81 -8.65 15.40
C LEU A 31 -13.42 -7.61 16.45
N VAL A 32 -13.89 -7.78 17.68
CA VAL A 32 -13.49 -6.94 18.81
C VAL A 32 -12.59 -7.80 19.72
N PRO A 33 -11.41 -7.32 20.14
CA PRO A 33 -10.51 -8.12 20.96
C PRO A 33 -11.15 -8.48 22.30
N VAL A 34 -10.99 -9.72 22.73
CA VAL A 34 -11.28 -10.15 24.10
C VAL A 34 -9.94 -10.18 24.84
N ALA A 35 -9.83 -9.49 25.98
CA ALA A 35 -8.72 -9.68 26.88
C ALA A 35 -8.70 -11.15 27.31
N SER A 36 -7.57 -11.83 27.13
CA SER A 36 -7.47 -13.26 27.48
C SER A 36 -7.72 -13.42 28.98
N ALA A 37 -8.83 -14.06 29.36
CA ALA A 37 -9.02 -14.52 30.73
C ALA A 37 -7.88 -15.49 31.08
N ASP A 38 -7.15 -15.19 32.15
CA ASP A 38 -6.09 -16.03 32.69
C ASP A 38 -6.61 -17.47 32.91
N VAL A 39 -5.95 -18.43 32.26
CA VAL A 39 -6.06 -19.84 32.63
C VAL A 39 -5.37 -20.00 33.99
N PRO A 40 -6.07 -20.39 35.08
CA PRO A 40 -5.42 -20.51 36.37
C PRO A 40 -4.46 -21.70 36.36
N ALA A 41 -3.18 -21.41 36.51
CA ALA A 41 -2.15 -22.40 36.75
C ALA A 41 -2.27 -22.95 38.18
N SER A 42 -2.72 -24.20 38.33
CA SER A 42 -2.48 -25.03 39.51
C SER A 42 -2.73 -26.50 39.10
N SER A 43 -2.01 -27.55 39.52
CA SER A 43 -0.94 -27.73 40.51
C SER A 43 -0.33 -29.15 40.35
N SER A 44 0.79 -29.39 41.04
CA SER A 44 1.52 -30.68 41.23
C SER A 44 2.50 -31.04 40.11
N MET A 45 3.79 -31.31 40.31
CA MET A 45 4.49 -32.05 41.38
C MET A 45 6.00 -31.67 41.45
N PRO A 46 6.78 -32.15 42.46
CA PRO A 46 7.95 -31.45 42.98
C PRO A 46 9.27 -31.73 42.25
N ARG A 47 10.20 -30.78 42.41
CA ARG A 47 11.63 -30.93 42.12
C ARG A 47 12.24 -32.14 42.83
N ARG A 48 13.00 -32.96 42.11
CA ARG A 48 14.17 -33.66 42.64
C ARG A 48 15.35 -33.58 41.67
N SER A 49 16.50 -33.38 42.30
CA SER A 49 17.87 -33.23 41.82
C SER A 49 18.51 -34.54 41.33
N SER A 50 19.41 -34.44 40.34
CA SER A 50 20.72 -35.15 40.23
C SER A 50 21.21 -35.05 38.78
N HIS A 51 22.27 -34.28 38.47
CA HIS A 51 23.68 -34.71 38.44
C HIS A 51 24.15 -35.31 37.08
N TRP A 52 25.18 -34.63 36.53
CA TRP A 52 26.31 -35.10 35.69
C TRP A 52 26.26 -35.13 34.14
N ALA A 53 27.24 -34.38 33.59
CA ALA A 53 28.18 -34.70 32.51
C ALA A 53 27.74 -34.68 31.02
N SER A 54 28.31 -33.72 30.29
CA SER A 54 28.75 -33.86 28.88
C SER A 54 30.00 -34.77 28.81
N PRO A 55 30.44 -35.39 27.66
CA PRO A 55 30.80 -34.65 26.44
C PRO A 55 30.75 -35.39 25.05
N SER A 56 30.63 -34.59 23.98
CA SER A 56 31.39 -34.64 22.69
C SER A 56 31.26 -35.78 21.64
N ARG A 57 31.55 -35.36 20.38
CA ARG A 57 31.91 -36.07 19.12
C ARG A 57 30.73 -36.52 18.23
N SER A 58 30.49 -35.96 17.03
CA SER A 58 31.23 -35.85 15.75
C SER A 58 31.07 -37.05 14.80
N THR A 59 30.84 -36.72 13.52
CA THR A 59 31.11 -37.43 12.24
C THR A 59 30.10 -38.43 11.61
N LEU A 60 29.64 -38.04 10.41
CA LEU A 60 29.61 -38.73 9.10
C LEU A 60 28.79 -40.04 8.91
N SER A 61 27.89 -40.03 7.92
CA SER A 61 27.96 -40.87 6.69
C SER A 61 26.58 -41.23 6.10
N ALA A 62 26.53 -41.32 4.77
CA ALA A 62 25.38 -41.51 3.88
C ALA A 62 24.89 -42.98 3.77
N SER A 63 23.62 -43.19 3.36
CA SER A 63 23.28 -43.77 2.04
C SER A 63 21.83 -44.31 1.89
N ARG A 64 21.23 -43.93 0.75
CA ARG A 64 20.37 -44.70 -0.19
C ARG A 64 19.00 -45.29 0.24
N SER A 65 17.97 -44.55 -0.21
CA SER A 65 16.85 -44.95 -1.11
C SER A 65 16.10 -46.28 -0.92
N ARG A 66 14.76 -46.18 -0.78
CA ARG A 66 13.77 -46.93 -1.57
C ARG A 66 12.44 -46.17 -1.64
N HIS A 67 12.01 -45.91 -2.87
CA HIS A 67 10.74 -45.27 -3.23
C HIS A 67 9.51 -46.10 -2.81
N ARG A 68 8.50 -45.43 -2.25
CA ARG A 68 7.10 -45.71 -2.59
C ARG A 68 6.38 -44.39 -2.82
N ALA A 69 5.93 -44.20 -4.05
CA ALA A 69 5.24 -43.01 -4.51
C ALA A 69 3.84 -42.90 -3.89
N ARG A 70 3.54 -41.74 -3.31
CA ARG A 70 2.18 -41.18 -3.21
C ARG A 70 2.27 -39.73 -3.70
N ARG A 71 1.58 -39.44 -4.80
CA ARG A 71 1.47 -38.10 -5.41
C ARG A 71 0.54 -37.21 -4.58
N ALA A 72 0.82 -35.90 -4.68
CA ALA A 72 -0.01 -34.73 -4.35
C ALA A 72 -0.16 -34.47 -2.85
N ARG A 73 0.24 -33.34 -2.26
CA ARG A 73 0.18 -31.93 -2.69
C ARG A 73 1.28 -31.09 -2.00
N SER A 74 1.68 -30.00 -2.64
CA SER A 74 2.70 -29.03 -2.24
C SER A 74 2.45 -28.46 -0.83
N PRO A 75 3.51 -28.21 -0.02
CA PRO A 75 3.38 -27.45 1.21
C PRO A 75 3.04 -26.00 0.84
N ARG A 76 1.83 -25.56 1.17
CA ARG A 76 1.51 -24.14 1.20
C ARG A 76 2.13 -23.56 2.47
N TYR A 77 2.96 -22.54 2.25
CA TYR A 77 3.60 -21.72 3.26
C TYR A 77 2.55 -21.21 4.25
N ALA A 78 2.64 -21.65 5.50
CA ALA A 78 2.05 -20.97 6.64
C ALA A 78 3.14 -20.09 7.22
N PHE A 79 3.06 -18.78 6.96
CA PHE A 79 3.75 -17.80 7.79
C PHE A 79 2.97 -17.73 9.12
N ALA A 80 3.44 -18.51 10.09
CA ALA A 80 3.08 -18.35 11.48
C ALA A 80 4.11 -17.40 12.10
N GLU A 81 3.77 -16.12 12.23
CA GLU A 81 4.43 -15.27 13.22
C GLU A 81 3.52 -15.13 14.43
N ARG A 82 3.89 -15.87 15.47
CA ARG A 82 3.24 -15.90 16.77
C ARG A 82 3.74 -14.69 17.56
N ARG A 83 3.01 -13.57 17.53
CA ARG A 83 3.11 -12.52 18.55
C ARG A 83 1.69 -12.13 19.00
N ARG A 84 1.47 -12.21 20.31
CA ARG A 84 0.25 -11.80 21.00
C ARG A 84 0.06 -10.29 20.82
N THR A 85 -0.85 -9.88 19.94
CA THR A 85 -1.65 -8.64 20.00
C THR A 85 -2.50 -8.56 18.73
N THR A 86 -3.82 -8.50 18.92
CA THR A 86 -4.88 -8.03 17.98
C THR A 86 -4.84 -8.60 16.56
N ARG A 87 -5.69 -9.60 16.30
CA ARG A 87 -5.92 -10.15 14.95
C ARG A 87 -7.22 -9.59 14.39
N TRP A 88 -7.15 -8.93 13.24
CA TRP A 88 -8.32 -8.51 12.45
C TRP A 88 -8.49 -9.51 11.31
N SER A 89 -9.71 -10.03 11.12
CA SER A 89 -10.04 -10.93 10.01
C SER A 89 -11.13 -10.27 9.17
N LEU A 90 -10.79 -9.82 7.97
CA LEU A 90 -11.78 -9.41 6.97
C LEU A 90 -12.38 -10.69 6.34
N TRP A 91 -13.68 -10.90 6.49
CA TRP A 91 -14.40 -11.96 5.79
C TRP A 91 -15.12 -11.38 4.58
N THR A 92 -15.19 -12.13 3.48
CA THR A 92 -16.02 -11.81 2.32
C THR A 92 -16.74 -13.08 1.89
N GLY A 93 -18.07 -13.03 1.76
CA GLY A 93 -18.85 -14.20 1.37
C GLY A 93 -20.25 -13.86 0.86
N SER A 94 -20.75 -14.70 -0.05
CA SER A 94 -22.06 -14.58 -0.68
C SER A 94 -23.19 -15.11 0.21
N THR A 95 -24.33 -14.43 0.19
CA THR A 95 -25.55 -14.71 0.99
C THR A 95 -26.25 -16.04 0.66
N SER A 96 -25.75 -16.80 -0.32
CA SER A 96 -26.46 -18.00 -0.82
C SER A 96 -26.10 -19.30 -0.10
N THR A 97 -25.11 -19.32 0.78
CA THR A 97 -24.88 -20.44 1.72
C THR A 97 -24.01 -19.96 2.87
N ILE A 98 -24.59 -19.77 4.07
CA ILE A 98 -23.81 -19.78 5.31
C ILE A 98 -24.03 -21.16 5.96
N PRO A 99 -23.35 -22.24 5.50
CA PRO A 99 -22.98 -23.25 6.46
C PRO A 99 -21.77 -22.68 7.23
N GLN A 100 -21.66 -23.02 8.50
CA GLN A 100 -20.46 -22.79 9.31
C GLN A 100 -19.39 -23.86 8.97
N PRO A 101 -18.59 -23.73 7.90
CA PRO A 101 -17.24 -24.31 7.95
C PRO A 101 -16.21 -23.33 7.41
N GLY A 102 -15.44 -22.70 8.29
CA GLY A 102 -14.28 -21.90 7.85
C GLY A 102 -13.68 -20.95 8.87
N ILE A 103 -14.38 -20.62 9.96
CA ILE A 103 -13.85 -19.82 11.06
C ILE A 103 -13.48 -20.77 12.19
N ASP A 104 -12.29 -20.62 12.75
CA ASP A 104 -11.88 -21.36 13.93
C ASP A 104 -12.85 -21.03 15.08
N PRO A 105 -13.31 -22.01 15.88
CA PRO A 105 -14.21 -21.75 17.00
C PRO A 105 -13.72 -20.66 17.96
N GLU A 106 -12.40 -20.53 18.16
CA GLU A 106 -11.80 -19.47 18.98
C GLU A 106 -11.98 -18.10 18.35
N ASP A 107 -11.75 -17.97 17.04
CA ASP A 107 -11.96 -16.73 16.29
C ASP A 107 -13.46 -16.37 16.23
N ALA A 108 -14.34 -17.37 16.07
CA ALA A 108 -15.79 -17.16 16.04
C ALA A 108 -16.34 -16.65 17.39
N ALA A 109 -15.75 -17.10 18.50
CA ALA A 109 -16.11 -16.63 19.84
C ALA A 109 -15.72 -15.16 20.11
N MET A 110 -14.79 -14.61 19.32
CA MET A 110 -14.37 -13.20 19.40
C MET A 110 -15.28 -12.25 18.61
N ILE A 111 -16.18 -12.76 17.77
CA ILE A 111 -17.05 -11.94 16.94
C ILE A 111 -18.22 -11.43 17.79
N GLN A 112 -18.35 -10.10 17.88
CA GLN A 112 -19.38 -9.43 18.69
C GLN A 112 -20.53 -8.86 17.85
N GLY A 113 -20.43 -8.94 16.51
CA GLY A 113 -21.44 -8.46 15.58
C GLY A 113 -20.93 -8.37 14.14
N PHE A 114 -21.77 -7.90 13.24
CA PHE A 114 -21.41 -7.69 11.83
C PHE A 114 -21.94 -6.38 11.28
N LEU A 115 -21.35 -5.91 10.18
CA LEU A 115 -21.92 -4.85 9.36
C LEU A 115 -21.79 -5.22 7.88
N ILE A 116 -22.56 -4.57 7.02
CA ILE A 116 -22.44 -4.74 5.58
C ILE A 116 -21.75 -3.52 5.02
N ASN A 117 -20.70 -3.70 4.23
CA ASN A 117 -19.94 -2.60 3.66
C ASN A 117 -20.07 -2.56 2.14
N LYS A 118 -19.88 -1.37 1.55
CA LYS A 118 -19.89 -1.14 0.10
C LYS A 118 -21.18 -1.60 -0.58
N PHE A 119 -22.30 -1.50 0.13
CA PHE A 119 -23.60 -1.92 -0.38
C PHE A 119 -24.00 -1.10 -1.60
N ARG A 120 -24.39 -1.78 -2.66
CA ARG A 120 -24.92 -1.17 -3.89
C ARG A 120 -26.36 -1.61 -4.09
N GLY A 121 -27.28 -0.65 -4.14
CA GLY A 121 -28.72 -0.90 -4.29
C GLY A 121 -29.54 -0.11 -3.28
N ASP A 122 -30.83 -0.40 -3.23
CA ASP A 122 -31.76 0.18 -2.26
C ASP A 122 -31.72 -0.63 -0.93
N PRO A 123 -31.30 -0.02 0.20
CA PRO A 123 -31.26 -0.71 1.49
C PRO A 123 -32.62 -1.25 1.93
N ALA A 124 -33.73 -0.62 1.52
CA ALA A 124 -35.07 -1.09 1.86
C ALA A 124 -35.37 -2.49 1.31
N LEU A 125 -34.75 -2.87 0.18
CA LEU A 125 -34.87 -4.19 -0.42
C LEU A 125 -33.94 -5.24 0.22
N PHE A 126 -33.01 -4.81 1.07
CA PHE A 126 -32.04 -5.68 1.73
C PHE A 126 -32.38 -5.99 3.19
N GLU A 127 -33.33 -5.28 3.79
CA GLU A 127 -33.78 -5.44 5.18
C GLU A 127 -34.07 -6.91 5.54
N ASP A 128 -34.81 -7.64 4.70
CA ASP A 128 -35.15 -9.06 4.95
C ASP A 128 -33.90 -9.96 4.95
N ARG A 129 -32.96 -9.70 4.03
CA ARG A 129 -31.68 -10.44 3.94
C ARG A 129 -30.78 -10.13 5.12
N TYR A 130 -30.78 -8.89 5.58
CA TYR A 130 -30.01 -8.46 6.74
C TYR A 130 -30.47 -9.19 8.00
N ARG A 131 -31.78 -9.28 8.22
CA ARG A 131 -32.38 -10.05 9.33
C ARG A 131 -32.12 -11.55 9.22
N ASP A 132 -32.09 -12.10 8.00
CA ASP A 132 -31.69 -13.49 7.79
C ASP A 132 -30.24 -13.73 8.25
N ILE A 133 -29.32 -12.80 7.99
CA ILE A 133 -27.92 -12.89 8.44
C ILE A 133 -27.86 -12.83 9.97
N GLU A 134 -28.56 -11.90 10.63
CA GLU A 134 -28.63 -11.84 12.10
C GLU A 134 -29.13 -13.16 12.68
N ARG A 135 -30.22 -13.71 12.14
CA ARG A 135 -30.79 -14.98 12.63
C ARG A 135 -29.88 -16.17 12.42
N LEU A 136 -29.23 -16.27 11.26
CA LEU A 136 -28.39 -17.41 10.90
C LEU A 136 -27.01 -17.37 11.58
N SER A 137 -26.46 -16.18 11.78
CA SER A 137 -25.15 -16.00 12.43
C SER A 137 -25.25 -15.95 13.96
N GLY A 138 -26.38 -15.47 14.50
CA GLY A 138 -26.52 -15.15 15.92
C GLY A 138 -25.76 -13.89 16.33
N TRP A 139 -25.18 -13.16 15.36
CA TRP A 139 -24.45 -11.92 15.60
C TRP A 139 -25.38 -10.72 15.43
N PRO A 140 -25.32 -9.71 16.32
CA PRO A 140 -26.06 -8.47 16.12
C PRO A 140 -25.51 -7.72 14.89
N GLY A 141 -26.41 -7.17 14.09
CA GLY A 141 -26.03 -6.31 12.98
C GLY A 141 -25.85 -4.86 13.42
N PHE A 142 -24.80 -4.19 12.97
CA PHE A 142 -24.49 -2.79 13.29
C PHE A 142 -24.82 -1.81 12.18
N GLY A 143 -25.16 -2.24 10.97
CA GLY A 143 -25.58 -1.35 9.90
C GLY A 143 -25.20 -1.81 8.49
N VAL A 144 -25.65 -1.04 7.51
CA VAL A 144 -25.38 -1.26 6.07
C VAL A 144 -24.78 0.01 5.50
N VAL A 145 -23.47 0.00 5.26
CA VAL A 145 -22.73 1.11 4.66
C VAL A 145 -22.88 1.05 3.13
N PRO A 146 -23.48 2.08 2.49
CA PRO A 146 -23.57 2.12 1.05
C PRO A 146 -22.21 2.42 0.41
N TRP A 147 -22.16 2.40 -0.93
CA TRP A 147 -20.99 2.90 -1.65
C TRP A 147 -20.85 4.42 -1.45
N LEU A 148 -19.81 4.83 -0.72
CA LEU A 148 -19.56 6.24 -0.39
C LEU A 148 -18.67 6.88 -1.45
N ALA A 149 -19.15 7.94 -2.11
CA ALA A 149 -18.44 8.62 -3.18
C ALA A 149 -17.22 9.40 -2.65
N GLU A 150 -17.29 9.83 -1.40
CA GLU A 150 -16.28 10.52 -0.62
C GLU A 150 -14.97 9.73 -0.55
N CYS A 151 -15.04 8.39 -0.56
CA CYS A 151 -13.87 7.51 -0.55
C CYS A 151 -12.92 7.73 -1.74
N ALA A 152 -13.40 8.26 -2.87
CA ALA A 152 -12.55 8.54 -4.04
C ALA A 152 -11.56 9.70 -3.80
N ARG A 153 -11.78 10.51 -2.75
CA ARG A 153 -10.91 11.63 -2.36
C ARG A 153 -9.88 11.25 -1.30
N LEU A 154 -9.98 10.04 -0.73
CA LEU A 154 -9.01 9.55 0.25
C LEU A 154 -7.76 9.00 -0.43
N PRO A 155 -6.61 9.03 0.25
CA PRO A 155 -5.40 8.36 -0.22
C PRO A 155 -5.67 6.88 -0.52
N SER A 156 -5.14 6.40 -1.63
CA SER A 156 -5.30 5.01 -2.08
C SER A 156 -4.37 4.10 -1.26
N GLU A 157 -4.89 3.47 -0.20
CA GLU A 157 -4.05 2.78 0.81
C GLU A 157 -3.42 1.46 0.31
N ASP A 158 -4.15 0.60 -0.40
CA ASP A 158 -3.67 -0.75 -0.76
C ASP A 158 -4.00 -1.22 -2.19
N ALA A 159 -4.80 -0.46 -2.95
CA ALA A 159 -5.21 -0.85 -4.30
C ALA A 159 -5.04 0.32 -5.28
N VAL A 160 -4.29 0.08 -6.35
CA VAL A 160 -4.26 0.97 -7.51
C VAL A 160 -5.64 0.90 -8.17
N VAL A 161 -6.45 1.94 -7.99
CA VAL A 161 -7.73 2.06 -8.71
C VAL A 161 -7.42 2.41 -10.16
N LEU A 162 -7.55 1.42 -11.04
CA LEU A 162 -7.37 1.60 -12.48
C LEU A 162 -8.65 2.19 -13.07
N GLU A 163 -8.72 3.51 -13.19
CA GLU A 163 -9.80 4.15 -13.93
C GLU A 163 -9.66 3.88 -15.43
N ARG A 164 -10.79 3.54 -16.07
CA ARG A 164 -10.86 3.31 -17.51
C ARG A 164 -10.69 4.66 -18.22
N ARG A 165 -9.62 4.80 -19.00
CA ARG A 165 -9.26 6.03 -19.75
C ARG A 165 -10.47 6.53 -20.53
N GLN A 166 -10.97 7.71 -20.17
CA GLN A 166 -11.81 8.52 -21.05
C GLN A 166 -10.89 9.25 -22.04
N ALA A 167 -11.38 9.59 -23.23
CA ALA A 167 -10.57 10.34 -24.18
C ALA A 167 -10.09 11.65 -23.52
N LEU A 168 -8.78 11.95 -23.62
CA LEU A 168 -8.15 13.15 -23.09
C LEU A 168 -9.05 14.36 -23.39
N ALA A 169 -9.59 14.97 -22.32
CA ALA A 169 -10.26 16.25 -22.48
C ALA A 169 -9.22 17.25 -22.98
N SER A 170 -9.51 17.91 -24.11
CA SER A 170 -8.59 18.85 -24.76
C SER A 170 -8.03 19.85 -23.74
N GLY A 171 -6.69 19.91 -23.63
CA GLY A 171 -5.97 20.89 -22.80
C GLY A 171 -5.46 20.40 -21.43
N ARG A 172 -5.64 19.13 -21.05
CA ARG A 172 -5.02 18.56 -19.84
C ARG A 172 -3.61 18.03 -20.09
N LEU A 173 -2.71 18.18 -19.11
CA LEU A 173 -1.40 17.54 -19.10
C LEU A 173 -1.52 16.10 -18.61
N LEU A 174 -1.03 15.16 -19.40
CA LEU A 174 -1.00 13.75 -19.05
C LEU A 174 0.23 13.42 -18.20
N ILE A 175 0.02 12.87 -17.01
CA ILE A 175 1.07 12.32 -16.14
C ILE A 175 0.91 10.80 -16.13
N ALA A 176 1.93 10.08 -16.62
CA ALA A 176 1.93 8.63 -16.69
C ALA A 176 2.72 8.03 -15.51
N CYS A 177 2.04 7.37 -14.58
CA CYS A 177 2.67 6.66 -13.46
C CYS A 177 2.77 5.16 -13.77
N LEU A 178 3.97 4.59 -13.65
CA LEU A 178 4.19 3.18 -13.93
C LEU A 178 3.81 2.30 -12.74
N VAL A 179 2.90 1.36 -12.95
CA VAL A 179 2.46 0.40 -11.93
C VAL A 179 3.34 -0.84 -11.98
N THR A 180 4.46 -0.80 -11.27
CA THR A 180 5.36 -1.95 -11.15
C THR A 180 4.79 -3.01 -10.19
N PRO A 181 5.20 -4.29 -10.30
CA PRO A 181 4.69 -5.37 -9.45
C PRO A 181 4.85 -5.14 -7.95
N ARG A 182 5.85 -4.36 -7.53
CA ARG A 182 6.15 -4.07 -6.12
C ARG A 182 6.10 -2.57 -5.83
N ILE A 183 5.29 -1.84 -6.59
CA ILE A 183 4.99 -0.43 -6.37
C ILE A 183 4.65 -0.17 -4.89
N SER A 184 5.16 0.94 -4.37
CA SER A 184 4.83 1.46 -3.04
C SER A 184 4.60 2.96 -3.11
N ASN A 185 3.89 3.48 -2.12
CA ASN A 185 3.71 4.90 -1.91
C ASN A 185 3.17 5.62 -3.18
N PHE A 186 2.31 4.94 -3.94
CA PHE A 186 1.73 5.49 -5.17
C PHE A 186 0.68 6.57 -4.88
N ASP A 187 0.21 6.62 -3.63
CA ASP A 187 -0.58 7.70 -3.04
C ASP A 187 0.15 9.06 -3.06
N ASP A 188 1.48 9.10 -3.25
CA ASP A 188 2.24 10.33 -3.54
C ASP A 188 1.66 11.13 -4.73
N LEU A 189 0.93 10.46 -5.63
CA LEU A 189 0.34 11.07 -6.81
C LEU A 189 -1.16 11.38 -6.66
N ASP A 190 -1.81 10.93 -5.60
CA ASP A 190 -3.22 11.26 -5.35
C ASP A 190 -3.51 12.77 -5.33
N PRO A 191 -2.62 13.63 -4.80
CA PRO A 191 -2.78 15.08 -4.90
C PRO A 191 -2.98 15.63 -6.32
N LEU A 192 -2.46 14.94 -7.34
CA LEU A 192 -2.64 15.36 -8.75
C LEU A 192 -4.07 15.15 -9.26
N LYS A 193 -4.83 14.23 -8.66
CA LYS A 193 -6.25 13.99 -9.03
C LYS A 193 -7.13 15.21 -8.74
N LEU A 194 -6.68 16.10 -7.84
CA LEU A 194 -7.38 17.34 -7.51
C LEU A 194 -7.12 18.48 -8.50
N GLU A 195 -6.16 18.34 -9.42
CA GLU A 195 -5.77 19.40 -10.34
C GLU A 195 -6.57 19.28 -11.65
N PRO A 196 -7.47 20.24 -11.97
CA PRO A 196 -8.38 20.12 -13.13
C PRO A 196 -7.66 20.05 -14.49
N GLY A 197 -6.43 20.57 -14.54
CA GLY A 197 -5.56 20.58 -15.71
C GLY A 197 -4.69 19.34 -15.86
N ILE A 198 -4.83 18.35 -14.98
CA ILE A 198 -4.03 17.12 -14.99
C ILE A 198 -4.91 15.92 -15.30
N GLU A 199 -4.39 15.03 -16.14
CA GLU A 199 -4.86 13.66 -16.26
C GLU A 199 -3.78 12.73 -15.70
N LEU A 200 -4.08 12.00 -14.63
CA LEU A 200 -3.18 11.00 -14.07
C LEU A 200 -3.53 9.62 -14.64
N ALA A 201 -2.61 9.03 -15.40
CA ALA A 201 -2.76 7.68 -15.96
C ALA A 201 -1.86 6.68 -15.24
N MET A 202 -2.49 5.67 -14.64
CA MET A 202 -1.80 4.53 -14.03
C MET A 202 -1.53 3.46 -15.11
N ILE A 203 -0.28 3.32 -15.55
CA ILE A 203 0.13 2.44 -16.63
C ILE A 203 0.44 1.05 -16.08
N SER A 204 -0.41 0.07 -16.42
CA SER A 204 -0.28 -1.31 -15.94
C SER A 204 0.60 -2.17 -16.85
N PRO A 205 1.21 -3.26 -16.35
CA PRO A 205 1.94 -4.21 -17.18
C PRO A 205 1.13 -4.65 -18.41
N GLY A 206 1.79 -4.76 -19.55
CA GLY A 206 1.17 -5.00 -20.86
C GLY A 206 0.57 -3.77 -21.54
N GLN A 207 0.66 -2.57 -20.95
CA GLN A 207 0.26 -1.30 -21.58
C GLN A 207 1.49 -0.46 -21.93
N PRO A 208 1.59 0.09 -23.15
CA PRO A 208 2.67 1.00 -23.50
C PRO A 208 2.51 2.35 -22.79
N ILE A 209 3.63 3.06 -22.60
CA ILE A 209 3.56 4.43 -22.08
C ILE A 209 2.97 5.34 -23.18
N PRO A 210 1.98 6.20 -22.87
CA PRO A 210 1.40 7.12 -23.84
C PRO A 210 2.43 8.11 -24.37
N VAL A 211 2.46 8.32 -25.69
CA VAL A 211 3.46 9.17 -26.35
C VAL A 211 3.25 10.66 -26.01
N GLU A 212 2.01 11.02 -25.69
CA GLU A 212 1.57 12.36 -25.31
C GLU A 212 1.75 12.67 -23.81
N ALA A 213 2.34 11.76 -23.02
CA ALA A 213 2.66 12.03 -21.63
C ALA A 213 3.55 13.28 -21.52
N ALA A 214 3.22 14.19 -20.62
CA ALA A 214 4.07 15.35 -20.31
C ALA A 214 5.14 14.97 -19.26
N LEU A 215 4.79 14.06 -18.36
CA LEU A 215 5.65 13.55 -17.29
C LEU A 215 5.46 12.03 -17.15
N ILE A 216 6.57 11.29 -17.12
CA ILE A 216 6.57 9.89 -16.66
C ILE A 216 7.03 9.85 -15.21
N VAL A 217 6.30 9.15 -14.36
CA VAL A 217 6.64 8.95 -12.95
C VAL A 217 6.99 7.49 -12.70
N LEU A 218 8.18 7.27 -12.12
CA LEU A 218 8.59 6.00 -11.51
C LEU A 218 8.35 6.14 -10.00
N PRO A 219 7.31 5.50 -9.44
CA PRO A 219 6.98 5.60 -8.02
C PRO A 219 7.96 4.81 -7.13
N GLY A 220 7.69 4.81 -5.82
CA GLY A 220 8.42 3.97 -4.87
C GLY A 220 8.31 2.47 -5.19
N SER A 221 9.29 1.70 -4.73
CA SER A 221 9.31 0.24 -4.87
C SER A 221 9.71 -0.43 -3.56
N LYS A 222 9.06 -1.56 -3.26
CA LYS A 222 9.45 -2.45 -2.15
C LYS A 222 10.59 -3.39 -2.53
N ALA A 223 10.94 -3.51 -3.82
CA ALA A 223 12.16 -4.17 -4.27
C ALA A 223 12.62 -3.56 -5.61
N THR A 224 13.46 -2.54 -5.51
CA THR A 224 13.93 -1.71 -6.62
C THR A 224 14.54 -2.53 -7.76
N ILE A 225 15.41 -3.49 -7.47
CA ILE A 225 16.09 -4.27 -8.54
C ILE A 225 15.09 -5.15 -9.30
N ALA A 226 14.12 -5.75 -8.59
CA ALA A 226 13.11 -6.60 -9.19
C ALA A 226 12.13 -5.80 -10.07
N ASP A 227 11.75 -4.60 -9.63
CA ASP A 227 10.87 -3.71 -10.39
C ASP A 227 11.58 -3.10 -11.60
N LEU A 228 12.88 -2.77 -11.51
CA LEU A 228 13.68 -2.39 -12.67
C LEU A 228 13.72 -3.49 -13.73
N ALA A 229 13.84 -4.75 -13.31
CA ALA A 229 13.75 -5.89 -14.22
C ALA A 229 12.34 -6.05 -14.83
N ALA A 230 11.27 -5.66 -14.11
CA ALA A 230 9.93 -5.62 -14.65
C ALA A 230 9.76 -4.51 -15.69
N ILE A 231 10.25 -3.28 -15.42
CA ILE A 231 10.25 -2.16 -16.38
C ILE A 231 10.87 -2.59 -17.72
N ARG A 232 12.03 -3.26 -17.68
CA ARG A 232 12.70 -3.79 -18.88
C ARG A 232 11.90 -4.87 -19.59
N ARG A 233 11.23 -5.76 -18.84
CA ARG A 233 10.43 -6.84 -19.40
C ARG A 233 9.19 -6.33 -20.14
N GLU A 234 8.58 -5.26 -19.63
CA GLU A 234 7.45 -4.58 -20.25
C GLU A 234 7.88 -3.67 -21.43
N GLY A 235 9.19 -3.48 -21.65
CA GLY A 235 9.73 -2.57 -22.66
C GLY A 235 9.63 -1.09 -22.31
N TRP A 236 9.23 -0.77 -21.07
CA TRP A 236 9.08 0.61 -20.60
C TRP A 236 10.41 1.36 -20.51
N ASP A 237 11.53 0.67 -20.35
CA ASP A 237 12.85 1.31 -20.44
C ASP A 237 13.08 1.97 -21.81
N ILE A 238 12.62 1.32 -22.89
CA ILE A 238 12.70 1.86 -24.25
C ILE A 238 11.81 3.11 -24.38
N ASP A 239 10.58 3.03 -23.87
CA ASP A 239 9.60 4.12 -23.90
C ASP A 239 10.09 5.34 -23.09
N ILE A 240 10.59 5.13 -21.87
CA ILE A 240 11.13 6.19 -21.01
C ILE A 240 12.31 6.88 -21.71
N LEU A 241 13.24 6.11 -22.28
CA LEU A 241 14.39 6.67 -23.00
C LEU A 241 13.96 7.42 -24.26
N ALA A 242 12.91 6.97 -24.97
CA ALA A 242 12.36 7.68 -26.11
C ALA A 242 11.69 9.00 -25.70
N HIS A 243 10.91 8.97 -24.62
CA HIS A 243 10.28 10.15 -24.02
C HIS A 243 11.30 11.22 -23.63
N HIS A 244 12.36 10.84 -22.90
CA HIS A 244 13.44 11.76 -22.53
C HIS A 244 14.13 12.36 -23.76
N ARG A 245 14.44 11.55 -24.79
CA ARG A 245 15.03 12.03 -26.05
C ARG A 245 14.16 13.03 -26.81
N HIS A 246 12.83 12.97 -26.64
CA HIS A 246 11.89 13.93 -27.21
C HIS A 246 11.67 15.18 -26.34
N GLY A 247 12.45 15.36 -25.26
CA GLY A 247 12.33 16.49 -24.35
C GLY A 247 11.31 16.29 -23.23
N GLY A 248 10.83 15.06 -23.04
CA GLY A 248 9.86 14.72 -22.01
C GLY A 248 10.47 14.66 -20.61
N ALA A 249 9.69 15.04 -19.60
CA ALA A 249 10.13 15.01 -18.21
C ALA A 249 9.95 13.62 -17.56
N VAL A 250 10.86 13.27 -16.65
CA VAL A 250 10.81 12.02 -15.86
C VAL A 250 11.06 12.32 -14.38
N LEU A 251 10.19 11.80 -13.52
CA LEU A 251 10.31 11.91 -12.06
C LEU A 251 10.44 10.53 -11.42
N GLY A 252 11.47 10.33 -10.61
CA GLY A 252 11.64 9.13 -9.79
C GLY A 252 11.40 9.43 -8.30
N LEU A 253 10.59 8.61 -7.63
CA LEU A 253 10.35 8.70 -6.20
C LEU A 253 10.93 7.47 -5.49
N CYS A 254 11.79 7.68 -4.50
CA CYS A 254 12.42 6.63 -3.72
C CYS A 254 13.05 5.52 -4.59
N GLY A 255 12.50 4.30 -4.62
CA GLY A 255 12.97 3.23 -5.51
C GLY A 255 13.01 3.65 -6.98
N GLY A 256 12.03 4.42 -7.45
CA GLY A 256 12.04 4.99 -8.81
C GLY A 256 13.20 5.96 -9.05
N TYR A 257 13.61 6.75 -8.05
CA TYR A 257 14.81 7.59 -8.15
C TYR A 257 16.07 6.72 -8.32
N GLN A 258 16.19 5.64 -7.55
CA GLN A 258 17.32 4.71 -7.64
C GLN A 258 17.40 4.08 -9.05
N MET A 259 16.26 3.73 -9.65
CA MET A 259 16.17 3.19 -11.01
C MET A 259 16.68 4.14 -12.09
N LEU A 260 16.57 5.45 -11.89
CA LEU A 260 17.02 6.47 -12.85
C LEU A 260 18.55 6.56 -12.95
N GLY A 261 19.29 6.10 -11.93
CA GLY A 261 20.75 6.14 -11.88
C GLY A 261 21.44 5.24 -12.90
N LYS A 262 22.77 5.27 -12.91
CA LYS A 262 23.63 4.41 -13.74
C LYS A 262 23.70 2.98 -13.22
N ARG A 263 23.62 2.79 -11.90
CA ARG A 263 23.87 1.50 -11.25
C ARG A 263 23.14 1.38 -9.92
N ILE A 264 22.68 0.17 -9.61
CA ILE A 264 22.09 -0.22 -8.32
C ILE A 264 22.80 -1.49 -7.85
N ALA A 265 23.42 -1.44 -6.68
CA ALA A 265 24.09 -2.58 -6.07
C ALA A 265 23.42 -2.96 -4.75
N ASP A 266 23.12 -4.23 -4.56
CA ASP A 266 22.66 -4.85 -3.32
C ASP A 266 23.69 -5.88 -2.86
N PRO A 267 24.81 -5.43 -2.27
CA PRO A 267 25.89 -6.32 -1.84
C PRO A 267 25.49 -7.21 -0.65
N ASP A 268 24.44 -6.85 0.08
CA ASP A 268 24.01 -7.58 1.27
C ASP A 268 22.78 -8.48 1.02
N GLY A 269 22.19 -8.42 -0.18
CA GLY A 269 21.01 -9.21 -0.54
C GLY A 269 19.76 -8.79 0.25
N ILE A 270 19.61 -7.50 0.53
CA ILE A 270 18.50 -6.94 1.29
C ILE A 270 17.16 -7.18 0.57
N GLU A 271 17.15 -7.06 -0.76
CA GLU A 271 15.95 -7.28 -1.59
C GLU A 271 15.86 -8.70 -2.14
N GLY A 272 16.85 -9.56 -1.85
CA GLY A 272 16.90 -10.94 -2.30
C GLY A 272 18.32 -11.47 -2.52
N ALA A 273 18.61 -11.98 -3.71
CA ALA A 273 19.97 -12.38 -4.04
C ALA A 273 20.85 -11.14 -4.23
N GLN A 274 22.11 -11.22 -3.79
CA GLN A 274 23.10 -10.18 -4.07
C GLN A 274 23.13 -9.86 -5.55
N ALA A 275 23.06 -8.58 -5.88
CA ALA A 275 22.93 -8.13 -7.25
C ALA A 275 23.70 -6.82 -7.47
N ASP A 276 24.17 -6.67 -8.70
CA ASP A 276 24.77 -5.45 -9.21
C ASP A 276 24.24 -5.26 -10.63
N VAL A 277 23.40 -4.25 -10.82
CA VAL A 277 22.67 -4.05 -12.06
C VAL A 277 22.87 -2.62 -12.57
N ALA A 278 22.95 -2.49 -13.90
CA ALA A 278 22.81 -1.19 -14.54
C ALA A 278 21.40 -0.63 -14.25
N GLY A 279 21.30 0.66 -13.96
CA GLY A 279 20.04 1.40 -13.90
C GLY A 279 19.58 1.84 -15.30
N LEU A 280 18.69 2.83 -15.37
CA LEU A 280 18.24 3.42 -16.63
C LEU A 280 19.27 4.41 -17.23
N GLY A 281 20.20 4.90 -16.41
CA GLY A 281 21.29 5.78 -16.84
C GLY A 281 20.85 7.20 -17.22
N LEU A 282 19.71 7.65 -16.70
CA LEU A 282 19.15 8.99 -16.92
C LEU A 282 19.68 10.04 -15.95
N LEU A 283 20.18 9.59 -14.79
CA LEU A 283 20.90 10.40 -13.81
C LEU A 283 22.33 9.86 -13.62
N ASP A 284 23.29 10.76 -13.51
CA ASP A 284 24.67 10.48 -13.11
C ASP A 284 24.77 10.26 -11.61
N VAL A 285 24.14 9.18 -11.15
CA VAL A 285 24.17 8.70 -9.77
C VAL A 285 24.28 7.18 -9.73
N GLU A 286 24.81 6.66 -8.64
CA GLU A 286 24.82 5.25 -8.29
C GLU A 286 24.14 5.05 -6.94
N THR A 287 23.47 3.92 -6.76
CA THR A 287 22.83 3.56 -5.50
C THR A 287 23.41 2.26 -4.96
N VAL A 288 23.74 2.25 -3.67
CA VAL A 288 24.08 1.03 -2.94
C VAL A 288 22.99 0.77 -1.90
N LEU A 289 22.24 -0.32 -2.06
CA LEU A 289 21.27 -0.85 -1.12
C LEU A 289 22.04 -1.54 0.02
N ALA A 290 22.36 -0.77 1.05
CA ALA A 290 23.04 -1.24 2.25
C ALA A 290 22.60 -0.41 3.47
N GLY A 291 22.91 -0.92 4.66
CA GLY A 291 22.68 -0.21 5.92
C GLY A 291 21.25 -0.30 6.46
N GLU A 292 20.96 0.54 7.45
CA GLU A 292 19.66 0.55 8.12
C GLU A 292 18.60 1.31 7.29
N LYS A 293 17.35 0.83 7.39
CA LYS A 293 16.21 1.51 6.77
C LYS A 293 16.02 2.88 7.41
N THR A 294 16.08 3.93 6.60
CA THR A 294 15.79 5.29 7.03
C THR A 294 14.29 5.49 7.08
N LEU A 295 13.78 6.01 8.21
CA LEU A 295 12.40 6.50 8.33
C LEU A 295 12.42 7.81 9.13
N ARG A 296 12.11 8.93 8.48
CA ARG A 296 12.05 10.25 9.16
C ARG A 296 11.14 11.23 8.43
N ARG A 297 10.51 12.11 9.19
CA ARG A 297 9.77 13.25 8.65
C ARG A 297 10.75 14.34 8.27
N VAL A 298 10.55 14.96 7.11
CA VAL A 298 11.43 16.01 6.59
C VAL A 298 10.61 17.10 5.93
N ALA A 299 11.17 18.31 5.90
CA ALA A 299 10.61 19.46 5.20
C ALA A 299 11.74 20.21 4.50
N GLY A 300 11.41 20.93 3.44
CA GLY A 300 12.38 21.61 2.61
C GLY A 300 11.73 22.48 1.53
N GLU A 301 12.52 22.77 0.51
CA GLU A 301 12.11 23.53 -0.66
C GLU A 301 12.53 22.79 -1.93
N ALA A 302 11.63 22.72 -2.90
CA ALA A 302 11.88 22.17 -4.23
C ALA A 302 11.21 23.06 -5.27
N LEU A 303 11.86 23.34 -6.40
CA LEU A 303 11.33 24.22 -7.46
C LEU A 303 10.83 25.60 -6.94
N GLY A 304 11.44 26.14 -5.87
CA GLY A 304 11.06 27.42 -5.29
C GLY A 304 9.79 27.40 -4.43
N ALA A 305 9.25 26.22 -4.13
CA ALA A 305 8.07 26.03 -3.29
C ALA A 305 8.34 25.08 -2.12
N ARG A 306 7.53 25.21 -1.06
CA ARG A 306 7.66 24.37 0.13
C ARG A 306 7.16 22.96 -0.14
N CYS A 307 7.87 21.99 0.44
CA CYS A 307 7.46 20.60 0.47
C CYS A 307 7.73 20.00 1.86
N GLU A 308 6.86 19.10 2.29
CA GLU A 308 6.94 18.37 3.55
C GLU A 308 6.49 16.93 3.31
N GLY A 309 7.08 15.99 4.04
CA GLY A 309 6.68 14.60 4.01
C GLY A 309 7.65 13.73 4.78
N TYR A 310 8.03 12.61 4.21
CA TYR A 310 8.93 11.66 4.88
C TYR A 310 9.89 10.98 3.91
N GLU A 311 11.05 10.63 4.43
CA GLU A 311 11.99 9.70 3.78
C GLU A 311 11.73 8.31 4.36
N MET A 312 11.47 7.33 3.49
CA MET A 312 11.37 5.92 3.87
C MET A 312 12.09 5.05 2.83
N HIS A 313 13.40 4.91 2.98
CA HIS A 313 14.21 4.21 1.99
C HIS A 313 15.33 3.39 2.63
N ILE A 314 15.88 2.48 1.81
CA ILE A 314 17.10 1.78 2.10
C ILE A 314 18.11 2.08 1.01
N GLY A 315 19.37 2.09 1.39
CA GLY A 315 20.47 2.44 0.50
C GLY A 315 20.78 3.93 0.43
N ALA A 316 21.96 4.19 -0.11
CA ALA A 316 22.52 5.53 -0.28
C ALA A 316 22.80 5.77 -1.76
N THR A 317 22.36 6.93 -2.26
CA THR A 317 22.61 7.38 -3.62
C THR A 317 23.63 8.51 -3.62
N PHE A 318 24.61 8.41 -4.51
CA PHE A 318 25.70 9.38 -4.64
C PHE A 318 26.11 9.52 -6.11
N GLY A 319 26.69 10.66 -6.47
CA GLY A 319 27.20 10.92 -7.81
C GLY A 319 27.09 12.39 -8.23
N PRO A 320 27.65 12.76 -9.39
CA PRO A 320 27.69 14.15 -9.84
C PRO A 320 26.34 14.86 -9.88
N ASP A 321 25.24 14.18 -10.24
CA ASP A 321 23.92 14.84 -10.30
C ASP A 321 23.36 15.18 -8.91
N THR A 322 23.88 14.60 -7.83
CA THR A 322 23.49 14.97 -6.45
C THR A 322 23.95 16.38 -6.04
N GLU A 323 24.88 16.99 -6.80
CA GLU A 323 25.25 18.40 -6.66
C GLU A 323 24.14 19.35 -7.14
N ARG A 324 23.21 18.83 -7.96
CA ARG A 324 21.96 19.50 -8.38
C ARG A 324 20.78 18.81 -7.70
N PRO A 325 20.57 19.00 -6.39
CA PRO A 325 19.47 18.34 -5.70
C PRO A 325 18.13 18.85 -6.19
N LEU A 326 17.12 17.97 -6.16
CA LEU A 326 15.73 18.39 -6.38
C LEU A 326 15.19 19.12 -5.15
N VAL A 327 15.54 18.64 -3.95
CA VAL A 327 15.03 19.14 -2.68
C VAL A 327 16.19 19.63 -1.81
N ARG A 328 16.06 20.86 -1.30
CA ARG A 328 16.93 21.39 -0.24
C ARG A 328 16.18 21.30 1.08
N LEU A 329 16.61 20.41 1.96
CA LEU A 329 15.96 20.17 3.24
C LEU A 329 16.32 21.27 4.25
N ASP A 330 15.40 21.56 5.17
CA ASP A 330 15.60 22.55 6.24
C ASP A 330 16.75 22.18 7.18
N SER A 331 17.12 20.89 7.24
CA SER A 331 18.30 20.43 7.99
C SER A 331 19.64 20.82 7.34
N GLY A 332 19.61 21.51 6.18
CA GLY A 332 20.80 21.81 5.36
C GLY A 332 21.29 20.63 4.53
N ARG A 333 20.60 19.49 4.54
CA ARG A 333 20.90 18.35 3.66
C ARG A 333 20.27 18.58 2.28
N ASN A 334 20.97 18.11 1.27
CA ASN A 334 20.43 17.99 -0.07
C ASN A 334 19.79 16.61 -0.24
N ASP A 335 18.65 16.55 -0.91
CA ASP A 335 18.00 15.29 -1.29
C ASP A 335 17.70 15.25 -2.79
N GLY A 336 17.85 14.05 -3.34
CA GLY A 336 17.61 13.79 -4.74
C GLY A 336 18.68 14.30 -5.69
N ALA A 337 18.34 14.30 -6.97
CA ALA A 337 19.21 14.73 -8.05
C ALA A 337 18.38 15.21 -9.25
N VAL A 338 18.97 16.10 -10.04
CA VAL A 338 18.39 16.65 -11.27
C VAL A 338 19.43 16.56 -12.38
N SER A 339 19.03 16.03 -13.53
CA SER A 339 19.89 15.92 -14.71
C SER A 339 20.34 17.30 -15.20
N ALA A 340 21.44 17.34 -15.95
CA ALA A 340 22.00 18.59 -16.47
C ALA A 340 21.03 19.37 -17.39
N ASP A 341 20.15 18.67 -18.12
CA ASP A 341 19.10 19.26 -18.95
C ASP A 341 17.82 19.61 -18.14
N GLY A 342 17.77 19.24 -16.87
CA GLY A 342 16.63 19.42 -15.98
C GLY A 342 15.44 18.49 -16.25
N LEU A 343 15.46 17.65 -17.29
CA LEU A 343 14.27 16.86 -17.66
C LEU A 343 14.03 15.68 -16.72
N VAL A 344 15.08 15.20 -16.06
CA VAL A 344 15.01 14.06 -15.16
C VAL A 344 15.26 14.55 -13.74
N SER A 345 14.40 14.14 -12.82
CA SER A 345 14.51 14.47 -11.40
C SER A 345 14.22 13.24 -10.55
N GLY A 346 14.89 13.10 -9.42
CA GLY A 346 14.56 12.08 -8.44
C GLY A 346 14.76 12.56 -7.02
N THR A 347 14.04 11.96 -6.06
CA THR A 347 14.09 12.31 -4.63
C THR A 347 13.67 11.14 -3.77
N TYR A 348 14.14 11.10 -2.52
CA TYR A 348 13.66 10.18 -1.49
C TYR A 348 12.45 10.71 -0.71
N LEU A 349 12.05 11.97 -0.94
CA LEU A 349 10.90 12.60 -0.31
C LEU A 349 9.59 12.03 -0.87
N HIS A 350 8.89 11.26 -0.04
CA HIS A 350 7.46 10.99 -0.21
C HIS A 350 6.64 12.19 0.28
N GLY A 351 5.50 12.46 -0.35
CA GLY A 351 4.68 13.65 -0.10
C GLY A 351 5.09 14.90 -0.89
N LEU A 352 6.03 14.77 -1.85
CA LEU A 352 6.50 15.90 -2.68
C LEU A 352 5.36 16.72 -3.28
N LEU A 353 4.26 16.08 -3.70
CA LEU A 353 3.14 16.73 -4.37
C LEU A 353 1.97 17.06 -3.44
N ALA A 354 2.11 16.89 -2.12
CA ALA A 354 1.04 17.17 -1.17
C ALA A 354 0.74 18.68 -1.08
N ASP A 355 1.77 19.54 -1.10
CA ASP A 355 1.61 20.98 -1.06
C ASP A 355 1.12 21.52 -2.43
N ALA A 356 0.08 22.34 -2.40
CA ALA A 356 -0.55 22.92 -3.58
C ALA A 356 0.41 23.81 -4.40
N ARG A 357 1.31 24.54 -3.73
CA ARG A 357 2.32 25.39 -4.37
C ARG A 357 3.37 24.54 -5.06
N GLN A 358 3.73 23.41 -4.45
CA GLN A 358 4.65 22.46 -5.05
C GLN A 358 4.08 21.82 -6.31
N ARG A 359 2.79 21.41 -6.28
CA ARG A 359 2.11 20.95 -7.50
C ARG A 359 2.02 22.03 -8.56
N ALA A 360 1.67 23.26 -8.18
CA ALA A 360 1.62 24.36 -9.13
C ALA A 360 2.99 24.61 -9.78
N ALA A 361 4.10 24.52 -9.03
CA ALA A 361 5.45 24.64 -9.57
C ALA A 361 5.79 23.51 -10.56
N TRP A 362 5.41 22.27 -10.25
CA TRP A 362 5.56 21.14 -11.17
C TRP A 362 4.71 21.28 -12.44
N ILE A 363 3.45 21.67 -12.31
CA ILE A 363 2.54 21.88 -13.45
C ILE A 363 3.05 23.01 -14.34
N ALA A 364 3.52 24.12 -13.75
CA ALA A 364 4.12 25.22 -14.48
C ALA A 364 5.39 24.80 -15.24
N ARG A 365 6.23 23.96 -14.61
CA ARG A 365 7.42 23.36 -15.26
C ARG A 365 7.05 22.54 -16.49
N LEU A 366 5.89 21.88 -16.48
CA LEU A 366 5.37 21.09 -17.59
C LEU A 366 4.57 21.92 -18.62
N GLY A 367 4.51 23.25 -18.45
CA GLY A 367 3.80 24.17 -19.36
C GLY A 367 2.29 24.31 -19.11
N GLY A 368 1.80 23.85 -17.96
CA GLY A 368 0.40 24.00 -17.54
C GLY A 368 0.18 25.11 -16.52
N ASN A 369 -1.08 25.27 -16.08
CA ASN A 369 -1.46 26.18 -14.99
C ASN A 369 -2.04 25.37 -13.83
N GLY A 370 -1.40 25.41 -12.65
CA GLY A 370 -1.91 24.76 -11.44
C GLY A 370 -3.05 25.55 -10.80
N ALA A 371 -4.04 24.86 -10.23
CA ALA A 371 -5.19 25.50 -9.58
C ALA A 371 -4.95 25.80 -8.08
N GLY A 372 -3.98 25.11 -7.46
CA GLY A 372 -3.57 25.39 -6.09
C GLY A 372 -4.59 24.92 -5.03
N VAL A 373 -5.25 23.79 -5.27
CA VAL A 373 -6.22 23.20 -4.33
C VAL A 373 -5.49 22.64 -3.09
N ASP A 374 -5.96 22.89 -1.87
CA ASP A 374 -5.33 22.29 -0.69
C ASP A 374 -5.69 20.80 -0.57
N TYR A 375 -4.69 19.92 -0.74
CA TYR A 375 -4.88 18.47 -0.66
C TYR A 375 -5.18 18.01 0.77
N HIS A 376 -4.46 18.55 1.77
CA HIS A 376 -4.69 18.18 3.17
C HIS A 376 -6.09 18.56 3.61
N ALA A 377 -6.53 19.79 3.30
CA ALA A 377 -7.89 20.23 3.59
C ALA A 377 -8.93 19.39 2.85
N SER A 378 -8.64 18.95 1.62
CA SER A 378 -9.52 18.05 0.87
C SER A 378 -9.62 16.66 1.50
N VAL A 379 -8.51 16.10 1.98
CA VAL A 379 -8.49 14.80 2.68
C VAL A 379 -9.25 14.90 4.00
N ASP A 380 -8.99 15.94 4.81
CA ASP A 380 -9.71 16.18 6.06
C ASP A 380 -11.22 16.32 5.82
N ALA A 381 -11.62 17.11 4.83
CA ALA A 381 -13.03 17.26 4.47
C ALA A 381 -13.65 15.95 3.94
N ALA A 382 -12.88 15.10 3.27
CA ALA A 382 -13.34 13.78 2.84
C ALA A 382 -13.48 12.82 4.02
N LEU A 383 -12.56 12.85 4.99
CA LEU A 383 -12.64 12.08 6.23
C LEU A 383 -13.84 12.50 7.07
N ASP A 384 -14.09 13.81 7.22
CA ASP A 384 -15.25 14.34 7.93
C ASP A 384 -16.56 13.95 7.24
N GLY A 385 -16.62 14.07 5.91
CA GLY A 385 -17.78 13.61 5.12
C GLY A 385 -18.02 12.12 5.26
N LEU A 386 -16.95 11.31 5.26
CA LEU A 386 -17.04 9.87 5.44
C LEU A 386 -17.53 9.51 6.85
N ALA A 387 -17.02 10.19 7.88
CA ALA A 387 -17.44 10.00 9.26
C ALA A 387 -18.94 10.32 9.43
N ALA A 388 -19.39 11.46 8.89
CA ALA A 388 -20.80 11.85 8.95
C ALA A 388 -21.72 10.84 8.24
N GLU A 389 -21.28 10.27 7.13
CA GLU A 389 -22.08 9.28 6.40
C GLU A 389 -22.08 7.93 7.12
N LEU A 390 -20.95 7.50 7.70
CA LEU A 390 -20.89 6.29 8.53
C LEU A 390 -21.80 6.39 9.76
N GLU A 391 -21.86 7.55 10.43
CA GLU A 391 -22.77 7.78 11.56
C GLU A 391 -24.26 7.65 11.18
N ARG A 392 -24.62 7.84 9.91
CA ARG A 392 -26.00 7.67 9.44
C ARG A 392 -26.37 6.22 9.16
N HIS A 393 -25.39 5.38 8.85
CA HIS A 393 -25.61 4.01 8.37
C HIS A 393 -25.22 2.93 9.38
N ILE A 394 -24.52 3.30 10.45
CA ILE A 394 -23.98 2.38 11.45
C ILE A 394 -24.33 2.84 12.86
N ASP A 395 -24.64 1.89 13.74
CA ASP A 395 -24.69 2.09 15.20
C ASP A 395 -23.26 2.26 15.77
N VAL A 396 -22.72 3.46 15.59
CA VAL A 396 -21.38 3.83 16.05
C VAL A 396 -21.28 3.72 17.57
N ASP A 397 -22.31 4.13 18.31
CA ASP A 397 -22.31 4.11 19.78
C ASP A 397 -22.11 2.70 20.34
N THR A 398 -22.82 1.71 19.79
CA THR A 398 -22.66 0.31 20.20
C THR A 398 -21.26 -0.22 19.86
N ILE A 399 -20.73 0.09 18.67
CA ILE A 399 -19.36 -0.30 18.28
C ILE A 399 -18.32 0.32 19.24
N LEU A 400 -18.47 1.60 19.57
CA LEU A 400 -17.58 2.29 20.51
C LEU A 400 -17.66 1.68 21.91
N ALA A 401 -18.87 1.38 22.39
CA ALA A 401 -19.07 0.75 23.69
C ALA A 401 -18.37 -0.63 23.76
N LEU A 402 -18.47 -1.44 22.69
CA LEU A 402 -17.77 -2.74 22.60
C LEU A 402 -16.25 -2.57 22.65
N SER A 403 -15.70 -1.58 21.93
CA SER A 403 -14.26 -1.31 21.93
C SER A 403 -13.72 -0.87 23.30
N SER A 404 -14.54 -0.19 24.10
CA SER A 404 -14.16 0.33 25.41
C SER A 404 -14.12 -0.75 26.51
N LYS A 405 -14.94 -1.80 26.38
CA LYS A 405 -14.93 -2.96 27.30
C LYS A 405 -13.64 -3.78 27.16
N ALA A 406 -13.14 -3.93 25.93
CA ALA A 406 -11.88 -4.61 25.65
C ALA A 406 -10.62 -3.92 26.21
N SER A 407 -10.73 -2.67 26.67
CA SER A 407 -9.61 -1.89 27.21
C SER A 407 -9.57 -1.84 28.74
N ARG A 408 -10.58 -2.42 29.43
CA ARG A 408 -10.73 -2.38 30.89
C ARG A 408 -10.53 -3.73 31.59
N ASP A 409 -10.51 -4.81 30.82
CA ASP A 409 -10.11 -6.16 31.23
C ASP A 409 -8.73 -6.48 30.64
#